data_AF-A0A9E3B504-F1
#
_entry.id   AF-A0A9E3B504-F1
#
_cell.length_a   1.000
_cell.length_b   1.000
_cell.length_c   1.000
_cell.angle_alpha   90.00
_cell.angle_beta   90.00
_cell.angle_gamma   90.00
#
_symmetry.space_group_name_H-M   'P 1'
#
loop_
_entity.id
_entity.type
_entity.pdbx_description
1 polymer ?
#
loop_
_entity_poly.entity_id
_entity_poly.type
_entity_poly.pdbx_seq_one_letter_code
_entity_poly.pdbx_strand_id
1 'polypeptide(L)'
;EEQLRAQVASGDLFAISGDNPVLIDAFLHHAIEIDVDAICDHREDVFIAGIMEHIEEAGVHSGDSACALPPHSLKPAIIAEIERQTVALARALKVRGLMNVQYAVQDGEIYVLEVNPRASRTVPFVAKAIGVPVAAIAARVMAGEPLANFSLSKPKPTHISVKEAVMPFARFPGVDAVLGPEMRSTGEVMGLDVNFGRAFAKSQIGAGLRLPLEGTVFISVKESDKDEAIAPARTLVAMGFRLVATRGTARALEEAGLPVARINKVLEGRPHVVDALKNGEVQLVFNTTEGARALADSASIRRTAVTMKVPYYTTMAGAIAATQAIAALKAGSLEVAALQSYSSGAPLPLGK
;
A
#
# COMPACT_ATOMS: atom_id res chain seq x y z
N GLU A 1 -16.06 12.90 -19.24
CA GLU A 1 -17.46 13.38 -19.31
C GLU A 1 -18.47 12.23 -19.34
N GLU A 2 -18.41 11.32 -20.32
CA GLU A 2 -19.36 10.21 -20.46
C GLU A 2 -19.45 9.32 -19.20
N GLN A 3 -18.31 8.96 -18.60
CA GLN A 3 -18.26 8.22 -17.34
C GLN A 3 -18.91 8.97 -16.16
N LEU A 4 -18.69 10.29 -16.07
CA LEU A 4 -19.31 11.11 -15.03
C LEU A 4 -20.83 11.17 -15.22
N ARG A 5 -21.31 11.33 -16.46
CA ARG A 5 -22.75 11.28 -16.78
C ARG A 5 -23.35 9.92 -16.41
N ALA A 6 -22.65 8.83 -16.71
CA ALA A 6 -23.10 7.49 -16.37
C ALA A 6 -23.21 7.27 -14.85
N GLN A 7 -22.23 7.74 -14.07
CA GLN A 7 -22.27 7.66 -12.61
C GLN A 7 -23.37 8.53 -11.99
N VAL A 8 -23.54 9.76 -12.47
CA VAL A 8 -24.63 10.64 -12.02
C VAL A 8 -26.00 10.03 -12.36
N ALA A 9 -26.12 9.40 -13.54
CA ALA A 9 -27.35 8.77 -14.00
C ALA A 9 -27.71 7.49 -13.24
N SER A 10 -26.74 6.76 -12.66
CA SER A 10 -27.04 5.55 -11.88
C SER A 10 -27.76 5.86 -10.57
N GLY A 11 -27.60 7.09 -10.05
CA GLY A 11 -28.25 7.55 -8.82
C GLY A 11 -27.58 7.06 -7.53
N ASP A 12 -26.62 6.14 -7.62
CA ASP A 12 -25.96 5.51 -6.47
C ASP A 12 -25.24 6.55 -5.59
N LEU A 13 -24.58 7.53 -6.22
CA LEU A 13 -23.86 8.60 -5.53
C LEU A 13 -24.78 9.41 -4.59
N PHE A 14 -25.98 9.74 -5.08
CA PHE A 14 -26.95 10.54 -4.32
C PHE A 14 -27.66 9.74 -3.23
N ALA A 15 -27.85 8.44 -3.45
CA ALA A 15 -28.40 7.54 -2.44
C ALA A 15 -27.47 7.41 -1.22
N ILE A 16 -26.15 7.45 -1.45
CA ILE A 16 -25.13 7.35 -0.40
C ILE A 16 -24.86 8.71 0.26
N SER A 17 -24.81 9.80 -0.52
CA SER A 17 -24.52 11.14 0.02
C SER A 17 -25.64 11.72 0.87
N GLY A 18 -26.89 11.31 0.62
CA GLY A 18 -28.07 11.93 1.22
C GLY A 18 -28.10 13.43 0.89
N ASP A 19 -28.27 14.27 1.90
CA ASP A 19 -28.27 15.73 1.76
C ASP A 19 -26.87 16.36 1.64
N ASN A 20 -25.80 15.58 1.79
CA ASN A 20 -24.43 16.09 1.70
C ASN A 20 -24.02 16.33 0.24
N PRO A 21 -23.16 17.35 -0.02
CA PRO A 21 -22.66 17.60 -1.36
C PRO A 21 -21.80 16.44 -1.86
N VAL A 22 -21.90 16.14 -3.16
CA VAL A 22 -20.99 15.25 -3.86
C VAL A 22 -19.73 16.03 -4.23
N LEU A 23 -18.58 15.57 -3.76
CA LEU A 23 -17.28 16.18 -4.05
C LEU A 23 -16.77 15.70 -5.42
N ILE A 24 -16.18 16.63 -6.17
CA ILE A 24 -15.51 16.36 -7.45
C ILE A 24 -14.10 16.92 -7.35
N ASP A 25 -13.12 16.02 -7.30
CA ASP A 25 -11.72 16.35 -7.10
C ASP A 25 -10.88 15.92 -8.31
N ALA A 26 -9.77 16.63 -8.52
CA ALA A 26 -8.78 16.22 -9.50
C ALA A 26 -8.03 14.98 -8.98
N PHE A 27 -7.89 13.97 -9.84
CA PHE A 27 -7.16 12.75 -9.49
C PHE A 27 -5.65 13.00 -9.53
N LEU A 28 -4.96 12.75 -8.41
CA LEU A 28 -3.52 12.93 -8.26
C LEU A 28 -2.77 11.69 -8.74
N HIS A 29 -2.49 11.61 -10.05
CA HIS A 29 -1.76 10.49 -10.65
C HIS A 29 -0.34 10.33 -10.07
N HIS A 30 0.08 9.09 -9.78
CA HIS A 30 1.43 8.80 -9.29
C HIS A 30 1.80 9.50 -7.97
N ALA A 31 0.80 9.92 -7.17
CA ALA A 31 1.04 10.51 -5.87
C ALA A 31 1.22 9.42 -4.81
N ILE A 32 2.14 9.65 -3.87
CA ILE A 32 2.37 8.77 -2.72
C ILE A 32 1.32 9.12 -1.66
N GLU A 33 0.48 8.17 -1.27
CA GLU A 33 -0.51 8.36 -0.22
C GLU A 33 0.10 8.14 1.18
N ILE A 34 -0.22 9.03 2.11
CA ILE A 34 0.33 9.04 3.48
C ILE A 34 -0.81 9.08 4.49
N ASP A 35 -0.77 8.18 5.46
CA ASP A 35 -1.63 8.22 6.64
C ASP A 35 -0.84 8.74 7.85
N VAL A 36 -1.43 9.64 8.62
CA VAL A 36 -0.85 10.14 9.88
C VAL A 36 -1.85 9.98 11.01
N ASP A 37 -1.49 9.16 12.00
CA ASP A 37 -2.27 9.02 13.23
C ASP A 37 -1.67 9.90 14.34
N ALA A 38 -2.52 10.69 14.99
CA ALA A 38 -2.11 11.61 16.06
C ALA A 38 -3.12 11.67 17.21
N ILE A 39 -2.63 12.08 18.39
CA ILE A 39 -3.45 12.39 19.57
C ILE A 39 -3.30 13.87 19.88
N CYS A 40 -4.42 14.56 20.13
CA CYS A 40 -4.45 15.95 20.57
C CYS A 40 -5.31 16.05 21.84
N ASP A 41 -4.88 16.84 22.83
CA ASP A 41 -5.63 17.03 24.08
C ASP A 41 -6.48 18.30 24.12
N HIS A 42 -6.85 18.84 22.95
CA HIS A 42 -7.56 20.09 22.74
C HIS A 42 -6.78 21.36 23.16
N ARG A 43 -5.66 21.22 23.89
CA ARG A 43 -4.73 22.32 24.18
C ARG A 43 -3.73 22.42 23.02
N GLU A 44 -2.51 22.85 23.31
CA GLU A 44 -1.47 23.00 22.29
C GLU A 44 -0.74 21.69 21.97
N ASP A 45 -0.85 20.66 22.82
CA ASP A 45 -0.04 19.45 22.72
C ASP A 45 -0.64 18.45 21.73
N VAL A 46 0.20 18.06 20.75
CA VAL A 46 -0.13 17.07 19.72
C VAL A 46 0.98 16.03 19.68
N PHE A 47 0.60 14.77 19.82
CA PHE A 47 1.49 13.63 19.66
C PHE A 47 1.22 12.93 18.34
N ILE A 48 2.16 13.01 17.41
CA ILE A 48 2.12 12.23 16.17
C ILE A 48 2.60 10.81 16.49
N ALA A 49 1.68 9.86 16.44
CA ALA A 49 1.93 8.47 16.78
C ALA A 49 2.60 7.71 15.64
N GLY A 50 2.25 8.00 14.39
CA GLY A 50 2.84 7.34 13.25
C GLY A 50 2.55 8.07 11.95
N ILE A 51 3.55 8.07 11.06
CA ILE A 51 3.42 8.49 9.68
C ILE A 51 3.65 7.23 8.86
N MET A 52 2.68 6.87 8.04
CA MET A 52 2.66 5.65 7.25
C MET A 52 2.68 6.02 5.79
N GLU A 53 3.65 5.50 5.06
CA GLU A 53 3.73 5.65 3.60
C GLU A 53 3.07 4.45 2.95
N HIS A 54 2.08 4.67 2.09
CA HIS A 54 1.47 3.58 1.33
C HIS A 54 2.43 3.09 0.26
N ILE A 55 2.34 1.78 -0.03
CA ILE A 55 3.07 1.19 -1.16
C ILE A 55 2.33 1.51 -2.44
N GLU A 56 1.01 1.28 -2.49
CA GLU A 56 0.18 1.68 -3.62
C GLU A 56 0.06 3.20 -3.74
N GLU A 57 -0.10 3.68 -4.98
CA GLU A 57 -0.32 5.10 -5.28
C GLU A 57 -1.73 5.56 -4.86
N ALA A 58 -1.87 6.86 -4.64
CA ALA A 58 -3.15 7.50 -4.35
C ALA A 58 -4.17 7.14 -5.44
N GLY A 59 -5.35 6.70 -5.01
CA GLY A 59 -6.40 6.14 -5.87
C GLY A 59 -6.64 4.65 -5.67
N VAL A 60 -5.72 3.95 -5.01
CA VAL A 60 -6.04 2.72 -4.28
C VAL A 60 -6.46 3.11 -2.87
N HIS A 61 -7.61 2.62 -2.42
CA HIS A 61 -8.14 2.96 -1.11
C HIS A 61 -7.16 2.52 0.01
N SER A 62 -6.86 3.42 0.95
CA SER A 62 -5.96 3.22 2.11
C SER A 62 -6.12 1.89 2.88
N GLY A 63 -7.35 1.41 2.98
CA GLY A 63 -7.68 0.11 3.58
C GLY A 63 -7.12 -1.10 2.83
N ASP A 64 -7.03 -1.04 1.50
CA ASP A 64 -6.54 -2.10 0.62
C ASP A 64 -5.06 -1.94 0.27
N SER A 65 -4.49 -0.75 0.46
CA SER A 65 -3.06 -0.50 0.29
C SER A 65 -2.23 -1.17 1.39
N ALA A 66 -1.08 -1.72 1.01
CA ALA A 66 0.01 -1.94 1.94
C ALA A 66 0.58 -0.60 2.40
N CYS A 67 1.14 -0.54 3.60
CA CYS A 67 1.83 0.66 4.07
C CYS A 67 3.01 0.34 4.98
N ALA A 68 3.97 1.25 5.04
CA ALA A 68 5.19 1.13 5.82
C ALA A 68 5.27 2.23 6.89
N LEU A 69 5.72 1.83 8.08
CA LEU A 69 6.09 2.72 9.17
C LEU A 69 7.50 2.35 9.63
N PRO A 70 8.48 3.28 9.60
CA PRO A 70 8.38 4.65 9.11
C PRO A 70 8.25 4.72 7.57
N PRO A 71 7.99 5.92 6.99
CA PRO A 71 8.06 6.15 5.55
C PRO A 71 9.41 5.69 4.98
N HIS A 72 9.40 5.03 3.82
CA HIS A 72 10.58 4.37 3.26
C HIS A 72 11.19 5.11 2.07
N SER A 73 10.45 5.99 1.38
CA SER A 73 10.94 6.73 0.22
C SER A 73 10.86 8.25 0.37
N LEU A 74 10.05 8.76 1.31
CA LEU A 74 9.88 10.19 1.51
C LEU A 74 11.16 10.88 2.02
N LYS A 75 11.43 12.08 1.47
CA LYS A 75 12.50 12.95 1.93
C LYS A 75 12.20 13.48 3.36
N PRO A 76 13.22 13.63 4.23
CA PRO A 76 13.02 14.15 5.59
C PRO A 76 12.30 15.50 5.68
N ALA A 77 12.52 16.39 4.69
CA ALA A 77 11.86 17.70 4.64
C ALA A 77 10.34 17.58 4.40
N ILE A 78 9.90 16.63 3.56
CA ILE A 78 8.48 16.36 3.32
C ILE A 78 7.83 15.80 4.58
N ILE A 79 8.51 14.87 5.27
CA ILE A 79 8.03 14.31 6.54
C ILE A 79 7.86 15.42 7.58
N ALA A 80 8.84 16.32 7.72
CA ALA A 80 8.76 17.44 8.66
C ALA A 80 7.60 18.40 8.34
N GLU A 81 7.31 18.64 7.06
CA GLU A 81 6.19 19.48 6.64
C GLU A 81 4.84 18.79 6.90
N ILE A 82 4.71 17.48 6.64
CA ILE A 82 3.54 16.68 7.01
C ILE A 82 3.28 16.74 8.51
N GLU A 83 4.33 16.65 9.33
CA GLU A 83 4.21 16.80 10.79
C GLU A 83 3.68 18.18 11.17
N ARG A 84 4.25 19.25 10.60
CA ARG A 84 3.81 20.63 10.84
C ARG A 84 2.34 20.84 10.47
N GLN A 85 1.93 20.35 9.29
CA GLN A 85 0.55 20.45 8.81
C GLN A 85 -0.41 19.65 9.70
N THR A 86 -0.03 18.45 10.14
CA THR A 86 -0.83 17.62 11.04
C THR A 86 -1.10 18.32 12.37
N VAL A 87 -0.06 18.93 12.97
CA VAL A 87 -0.21 19.70 14.22
C VAL A 87 -1.12 20.92 14.01
N ALA A 88 -0.97 21.63 12.89
CA ALA A 88 -1.82 22.77 12.58
C ALA A 88 -3.30 22.36 12.42
N LEU A 89 -3.58 21.27 11.70
CA LEU A 89 -4.93 20.72 11.53
C LEU A 89 -5.54 20.27 12.86
N ALA A 90 -4.77 19.55 13.70
CA ALA A 90 -5.21 19.11 15.02
C ALA A 90 -5.72 20.27 15.89
N ARG A 91 -4.95 21.37 15.90
CA ARG A 91 -5.27 22.58 16.66
C ARG A 91 -6.45 23.34 16.06
N ALA A 92 -6.46 23.53 14.75
CA ALA A 92 -7.53 24.25 14.05
C ALA A 92 -8.89 23.57 14.20
N LEU A 93 -8.90 22.23 14.14
CA LEU A 93 -10.11 21.41 14.31
C LEU A 93 -10.46 21.14 15.78
N LYS A 94 -9.64 21.64 16.72
CA LYS A 94 -9.85 21.50 18.17
C LYS A 94 -10.00 20.05 18.64
N VAL A 95 -9.24 19.15 18.00
CA VAL A 95 -9.32 17.70 18.24
C VAL A 95 -9.09 17.40 19.73
N ARG A 96 -9.88 16.46 20.26
CA ARG A 96 -9.69 15.88 21.59
C ARG A 96 -9.72 14.36 21.47
N GLY A 97 -8.59 13.71 21.71
CA GLY A 97 -8.40 12.28 21.47
C GLY A 97 -7.69 12.04 20.15
N LEU A 98 -8.13 11.02 19.40
CA LEU A 98 -7.50 10.60 18.15
C LEU A 98 -7.93 11.45 16.96
N MET A 99 -7.00 11.61 16.04
CA MET A 99 -7.26 12.02 14.66
C MET A 99 -6.38 11.22 13.71
N ASN A 100 -6.85 11.13 12.47
CA ASN A 100 -6.12 10.63 11.33
C ASN A 100 -6.17 11.67 10.21
N VAL A 101 -5.06 11.88 9.53
CA VAL A 101 -4.98 12.73 8.33
C VAL A 101 -4.43 11.91 7.19
N GLN A 102 -5.09 11.99 6.03
CA GLN A 102 -4.61 11.42 4.79
C GLN A 102 -4.06 12.52 3.90
N TYR A 103 -2.84 12.32 3.40
CA TYR A 103 -2.18 13.21 2.46
C TYR A 103 -1.83 12.48 1.17
N ALA A 104 -1.62 13.24 0.10
CA ALA A 104 -0.97 12.78 -1.11
C ALA A 104 0.27 13.65 -1.38
N VAL A 105 1.38 13.01 -1.74
CA VAL A 105 2.62 13.71 -2.11
C VAL A 105 2.88 13.50 -3.60
N GLN A 106 2.85 14.58 -4.38
CA GLN A 106 3.09 14.56 -5.83
C GLN A 106 4.14 15.62 -6.17
N ASP A 107 5.23 15.23 -6.84
CA ASP A 107 6.31 16.14 -7.26
C ASP A 107 6.90 17.03 -6.15
N GLY A 108 6.84 16.54 -4.90
CA GLY A 108 7.31 17.27 -3.71
C GLY A 108 6.30 18.23 -3.09
N GLU A 109 5.10 18.34 -3.66
CA GLU A 109 3.97 19.06 -3.08
C GLU A 109 3.12 18.13 -2.22
N ILE A 110 2.57 18.67 -1.13
CA ILE A 110 1.73 17.94 -0.17
C ILE A 110 0.30 18.42 -0.32
N TYR A 111 -0.61 17.49 -0.61
CA TYR A 111 -2.04 17.70 -0.71
C TYR A 111 -2.72 17.05 0.48
N VAL A 112 -3.67 17.73 1.11
CA VAL A 112 -4.52 17.15 2.17
C VAL A 112 -5.72 16.51 1.51
N LEU A 113 -5.91 15.20 1.67
CA LEU A 113 -7.04 14.46 1.13
C LEU A 113 -8.26 14.58 2.06
N GLU A 114 -8.10 14.13 3.31
CA GLU A 114 -9.14 14.22 4.32
C GLU A 114 -8.56 14.24 5.74
N VAL A 115 -9.38 14.73 6.69
CA VAL A 115 -9.10 14.63 8.12
C VAL A 115 -10.25 13.90 8.80
N ASN A 116 -9.90 12.82 9.50
CA ASN A 116 -10.80 12.04 10.32
C ASN A 116 -10.55 12.37 11.80
N PRO A 117 -11.35 13.23 12.46
CA PRO A 117 -11.19 13.58 13.88
C PRO A 117 -11.71 12.47 14.80
N ARG A 118 -11.24 11.25 14.58
CA ARG A 118 -11.61 10.02 15.28
C ARG A 118 -10.49 8.99 15.15
N ALA A 119 -10.66 7.84 15.81
CA ALA A 119 -9.81 6.69 15.56
C ALA A 119 -9.94 6.19 14.10
N SER A 120 -8.80 5.93 13.48
CA SER A 120 -8.67 5.23 12.19
C SER A 120 -8.46 3.73 12.42
N ARG A 121 -8.56 2.95 11.34
CA ARG A 121 -8.26 1.52 11.34
C ARG A 121 -6.78 1.21 11.53
N THR A 122 -5.89 2.18 11.31
CA THR A 122 -4.43 2.02 11.40
C THR A 122 -3.89 2.17 12.83
N VAL A 123 -4.67 2.72 13.76
CA VAL A 123 -4.25 2.91 15.17
C VAL A 123 -3.69 1.64 15.82
N PRO A 124 -4.30 0.44 15.68
CA PRO A 124 -3.73 -0.80 16.21
C PRO A 124 -2.37 -1.14 15.60
N PHE A 125 -2.21 -1.01 14.29
CA PHE A 125 -0.93 -1.22 13.59
C PHE A 125 0.15 -0.26 14.10
N VAL A 126 -0.16 1.05 14.15
CA VAL A 126 0.75 2.08 14.67
C VAL A 126 1.15 1.76 16.11
N ALA A 127 0.18 1.48 16.99
CA ALA A 127 0.43 1.17 18.39
C ALA A 127 1.38 -0.03 18.57
N LYS A 128 1.25 -1.06 17.73
CA LYS A 128 2.15 -2.22 17.74
C LYS A 128 3.53 -1.89 17.20
N ALA A 129 3.61 -1.11 16.11
CA ALA A 129 4.87 -0.71 15.51
C ALA A 129 5.74 0.16 16.45
N ILE A 130 5.13 1.07 17.20
CA ILE A 130 5.87 1.98 18.10
C ILE A 130 5.91 1.50 19.55
N GLY A 131 5.18 0.45 19.91
CA GLY A 131 5.11 -0.08 21.27
C GLY A 131 4.39 0.84 22.28
N VAL A 132 3.52 1.73 21.82
CA VAL A 132 2.79 2.70 22.66
C VAL A 132 1.29 2.38 22.64
N PRO A 133 0.59 2.40 23.79
CA PRO A 133 -0.85 2.14 23.85
C PRO A 133 -1.67 3.35 23.39
N VAL A 134 -1.54 3.72 22.12
CA VAL A 134 -2.11 4.93 21.48
C VAL A 134 -3.60 5.12 21.81
N ALA A 135 -4.42 4.07 21.64
CA ALA A 135 -5.86 4.16 21.92
C ALA A 135 -6.19 4.38 23.41
N ALA A 136 -5.44 3.76 24.32
CA ALA A 136 -5.68 3.92 25.76
C ALA A 136 -5.29 5.33 26.23
N ILE A 137 -4.20 5.88 25.70
CA ILE A 137 -3.79 7.26 25.97
C ILE A 137 -4.86 8.23 25.45
N ALA A 138 -5.31 8.05 24.20
CA ALA A 138 -6.35 8.89 23.62
C ALA A 138 -7.67 8.84 24.42
N ALA A 139 -8.06 7.67 24.94
CA ALA A 139 -9.24 7.53 25.80
C ALA A 139 -9.13 8.35 27.09
N ARG A 140 -7.96 8.32 27.75
CA ARG A 140 -7.70 9.13 28.95
C ARG A 140 -7.67 10.63 28.63
N VAL A 141 -7.12 10.99 27.48
CA VAL A 141 -7.17 12.37 26.96
C VAL A 141 -8.60 12.86 26.73
N MET A 142 -9.45 12.02 26.14
CA MET A 142 -10.87 12.32 26.00
C MET A 142 -11.57 12.49 27.36
N ALA A 143 -11.15 11.73 28.38
CA ALA A 143 -11.63 11.86 29.76
C ALA A 143 -11.07 13.10 30.51
N GLY A 144 -10.21 13.90 29.89
CA GLY A 144 -9.71 15.18 30.42
C GLY A 144 -8.29 15.14 30.98
N GLU A 145 -7.59 14.01 30.88
CA GLU A 145 -6.18 13.94 31.26
C GLU A 145 -5.28 14.63 30.21
N PRO A 146 -4.39 15.56 30.60
CA PRO A 146 -3.53 16.25 29.64
C PRO A 146 -2.48 15.32 29.03
N LEU A 147 -2.09 15.58 27.77
CA LEU A 147 -1.12 14.76 27.05
C LEU A 147 0.27 14.77 27.72
N ALA A 148 0.62 15.89 28.38
CA ALA A 148 1.84 16.04 29.15
C ALA A 148 1.99 15.06 30.33
N ASN A 149 0.90 14.42 30.79
CA ASN A 149 0.98 13.37 31.83
C ASN A 149 1.56 12.05 31.30
N PHE A 150 1.62 11.88 29.99
CA PHE A 150 2.20 10.71 29.35
C PHE A 150 3.63 11.03 28.95
N SER A 151 4.58 10.15 29.26
CA SER A 151 5.97 10.27 28.82
C SER A 151 6.11 9.93 27.33
N LEU A 152 5.51 10.76 26.49
CA LEU A 152 5.50 10.62 25.04
C LEU A 152 6.71 11.35 24.45
N SER A 153 7.42 10.67 23.57
CA SER A 153 8.47 11.26 22.75
C SER A 153 8.23 10.88 21.29
N LYS A 154 8.69 11.72 20.36
CA LYS A 154 8.57 11.44 18.93
C LYS A 154 9.09 10.02 18.64
N PRO A 155 8.24 9.11 18.12
CA PRO A 155 8.67 7.74 17.84
C PRO A 155 9.87 7.71 16.90
N LYS A 156 10.88 6.91 17.26
CA LYS A 156 12.07 6.66 16.44
C LYS A 156 12.24 5.16 16.28
N PRO A 157 11.39 4.51 15.48
CA PRO A 157 11.44 3.06 15.31
C PRO A 157 12.80 2.65 14.74
N THR A 158 13.43 1.66 15.36
CA THR A 158 14.70 1.04 14.92
C THR A 158 14.47 -0.07 13.89
N HIS A 159 13.21 -0.35 13.58
CA HIS A 159 12.75 -1.37 12.65
C HIS A 159 11.69 -0.77 11.72
N ILE A 160 11.37 -1.51 10.67
CA ILE A 160 10.33 -1.21 9.70
C ILE A 160 9.18 -2.17 9.95
N SER A 161 7.98 -1.60 10.01
CA SER A 161 6.72 -2.31 10.10
C SER A 161 5.96 -2.12 8.80
N VAL A 162 5.57 -3.21 8.14
CA VAL A 162 4.75 -3.19 6.92
C VAL A 162 3.40 -3.83 7.21
N LYS A 163 2.32 -3.08 7.00
CA LYS A 163 0.95 -3.59 6.95
C LYS A 163 0.65 -4.07 5.54
N GLU A 164 0.00 -5.23 5.41
CA GLU A 164 -0.55 -5.70 4.13
C GLU A 164 -2.02 -6.10 4.31
N ALA A 165 -2.84 -5.82 3.30
CA ALA A 165 -4.27 -6.13 3.27
C ALA A 165 -4.53 -7.59 2.85
N VAL A 166 -5.55 -8.20 3.46
CA VAL A 166 -6.01 -9.56 3.12
C VAL A 166 -7.27 -9.48 2.27
N MET A 167 -7.09 -9.78 0.98
CA MET A 167 -8.15 -9.66 -0.03
C MET A 167 -9.01 -10.93 -0.12
N PRO A 168 -10.35 -10.80 -0.23
CA PRO A 168 -11.25 -11.95 -0.30
C PRO A 168 -11.43 -12.54 -1.71
N PHE A 169 -10.67 -12.08 -2.72
CA PHE A 169 -10.89 -12.42 -4.14
C PHE A 169 -10.97 -13.94 -4.42
N ALA A 170 -10.18 -14.75 -3.72
CA ALA A 170 -10.22 -16.21 -3.87
C ALA A 170 -11.57 -16.85 -3.48
N ARG A 171 -12.39 -16.15 -2.68
CA ARG A 171 -13.75 -16.59 -2.30
C ARG A 171 -14.82 -16.18 -3.33
N PHE A 172 -14.49 -15.26 -4.25
CA PHE A 172 -15.43 -14.69 -5.20
C PHE A 172 -14.88 -14.73 -6.64
N PRO A 173 -14.79 -15.93 -7.27
CA PRO A 173 -14.11 -16.12 -8.56
C PRO A 173 -14.73 -15.35 -9.74
N GLY A 174 -15.99 -14.91 -9.61
CA GLY A 174 -16.67 -14.06 -10.61
C GLY A 174 -16.29 -12.59 -10.56
N VAL A 175 -15.62 -12.15 -9.49
CA VAL A 175 -15.21 -10.75 -9.30
C VAL A 175 -13.85 -10.51 -9.95
N ASP A 176 -13.63 -9.30 -10.45
CA ASP A 176 -12.32 -8.89 -10.94
C ASP A 176 -11.42 -8.49 -9.77
N ALA A 177 -10.26 -9.12 -9.68
CA ALA A 177 -9.28 -8.94 -8.61
C ALA A 177 -8.42 -7.69 -8.89
N VAL A 178 -9.06 -6.53 -8.91
CA VAL A 178 -8.40 -5.22 -9.11
C VAL A 178 -8.57 -4.37 -7.86
N LEU A 179 -7.54 -3.60 -7.54
CA LEU A 179 -7.57 -2.54 -6.53
C LEU A 179 -8.23 -1.28 -7.12
N GLY A 180 -8.76 -0.43 -6.24
CA GLY A 180 -9.39 0.82 -6.65
C GLY A 180 -9.76 1.69 -5.45
N PRO A 181 -10.55 2.76 -5.66
CA PRO A 181 -10.87 3.74 -4.62
C PRO A 181 -11.88 3.23 -3.59
N GLU A 182 -12.46 2.05 -3.79
CA GLU A 182 -13.35 1.39 -2.83
C GLU A 182 -12.62 0.25 -2.11
N MET A 183 -12.70 0.22 -0.78
CA MET A 183 -12.13 -0.84 0.05
C MET A 183 -12.84 -2.19 -0.14
N ARG A 184 -12.07 -3.27 -0.32
CA ARG A 184 -12.58 -4.64 -0.46
C ARG A 184 -11.91 -5.65 0.47
N SER A 185 -10.80 -5.28 1.11
CA SER A 185 -10.09 -6.11 2.07
C SER A 185 -10.95 -6.45 3.30
N THR A 186 -10.65 -7.59 3.92
CA THR A 186 -11.41 -8.09 5.09
C THR A 186 -10.57 -8.18 6.37
N GLY A 187 -9.26 -8.02 6.23
CA GLY A 187 -8.31 -8.09 7.33
C GLY A 187 -6.95 -7.57 6.89
N GLU A 188 -6.00 -7.61 7.80
CA GLU A 188 -4.65 -7.12 7.61
C GLU A 188 -3.64 -7.98 8.37
N VAL A 189 -2.39 -7.92 7.94
CA VAL A 189 -1.25 -8.59 8.57
C VAL A 189 -0.08 -7.62 8.68
N MET A 190 0.86 -7.93 9.57
CA MET A 190 2.00 -7.07 9.87
C MET A 190 3.31 -7.85 9.73
N GLY A 191 4.23 -7.34 8.91
CA GLY A 191 5.61 -7.81 8.80
C GLY A 191 6.59 -6.83 9.45
N LEU A 192 7.47 -7.32 10.33
CA LEU A 192 8.48 -6.50 11.00
C LEU A 192 9.88 -6.98 10.65
N ASP A 193 10.75 -6.05 10.29
CA ASP A 193 12.18 -6.29 10.10
C ASP A 193 12.98 -4.98 10.10
N VAL A 194 14.30 -5.04 10.28
CA VAL A 194 15.17 -3.86 10.09
C VAL A 194 15.41 -3.53 8.61
N ASN A 195 15.10 -4.47 7.71
CA ASN A 195 15.19 -4.28 6.25
C ASN A 195 13.78 -4.26 5.63
N PHE A 196 13.49 -3.23 4.83
CA PHE A 196 12.19 -3.05 4.18
C PHE A 196 11.76 -4.28 3.36
N GLY A 197 12.64 -4.81 2.51
CA GLY A 197 12.34 -5.97 1.67
C GLY A 197 11.96 -7.20 2.48
N ARG A 198 12.62 -7.44 3.62
CA ARG A 198 12.25 -8.55 4.53
C ARG A 198 10.94 -8.27 5.28
N ALA A 199 10.69 -7.04 5.72
CA ALA A 199 9.44 -6.66 6.35
C ALA A 199 8.25 -6.84 5.39
N PHE A 200 8.40 -6.41 4.13
CA PHE A 200 7.43 -6.62 3.07
C PHE A 200 7.27 -8.11 2.74
N ALA A 201 8.35 -8.88 2.62
CA ALA A 201 8.26 -10.34 2.41
C ALA A 201 7.45 -11.04 3.53
N LYS A 202 7.67 -10.63 4.79
CA LYS A 202 6.91 -11.15 5.94
C LYS A 202 5.43 -10.77 5.86
N SER A 203 5.09 -9.54 5.44
CA SER A 203 3.69 -9.14 5.28
C SER A 203 3.02 -9.94 4.16
N GLN A 204 3.68 -10.16 3.02
CA GLN A 204 3.18 -11.02 1.94
C GLN A 204 2.89 -12.45 2.43
N ILE A 205 3.84 -13.05 3.16
CA ILE A 205 3.68 -14.40 3.75
C ILE A 205 2.50 -14.43 4.72
N GLY A 206 2.37 -13.40 5.57
CA GLY A 206 1.24 -13.25 6.48
C GLY A 206 -0.10 -13.22 5.74
N ALA A 207 -0.15 -12.54 4.60
CA ALA A 207 -1.35 -12.44 3.76
C ALA A 207 -1.63 -13.73 2.95
N GLY A 208 -0.80 -14.76 3.10
CA GLY A 208 -0.94 -16.04 2.43
C GLY A 208 -0.29 -16.09 1.04
N LEU A 209 0.52 -15.10 0.68
CA LEU A 209 1.27 -15.04 -0.58
C LEU A 209 2.73 -15.43 -0.35
N ARG A 210 3.28 -16.24 -1.25
CA ARG A 210 4.71 -16.58 -1.24
C ARG A 210 5.36 -16.03 -2.48
N LEU A 211 6.25 -15.06 -2.29
CA LEU A 211 7.07 -14.53 -3.38
C LEU A 211 8.00 -15.62 -3.91
N PRO A 212 8.11 -15.80 -5.25
CA PRO A 212 8.99 -16.79 -5.82
C PRO A 212 10.45 -16.36 -5.68
N LEU A 213 11.36 -17.34 -5.62
CA LEU A 213 12.81 -17.11 -5.66
C LEU A 213 13.42 -17.50 -7.01
N GLU A 214 12.65 -18.12 -7.89
CA GLU A 214 13.07 -18.50 -9.23
C GLU A 214 11.85 -18.63 -10.14
N GLY A 215 12.09 -18.81 -11.44
CA GLY A 215 11.05 -19.03 -12.44
C GLY A 215 10.89 -17.86 -13.39
N THR A 216 9.65 -17.61 -13.82
CA THR A 216 9.32 -16.64 -14.85
C THR A 216 8.42 -15.53 -14.31
N VAL A 217 8.74 -14.29 -14.67
CA VAL A 217 7.94 -13.10 -14.36
C VAL A 217 7.21 -12.66 -15.62
N PHE A 218 5.89 -12.53 -15.54
CA PHE A 218 5.09 -11.89 -16.56
C PHE A 218 4.96 -10.39 -16.28
N ILE A 219 5.32 -9.55 -17.26
CA ILE A 219 5.25 -8.09 -17.15
C ILE A 219 4.38 -7.53 -18.28
N SER A 220 3.32 -6.81 -17.92
CA SER A 220 2.46 -6.10 -18.87
C SER A 220 1.92 -4.83 -18.23
N VAL A 221 2.56 -3.70 -18.52
CA VAL A 221 2.28 -2.41 -17.86
C VAL A 221 1.69 -1.38 -18.83
N LYS A 222 1.03 -0.35 -18.30
CA LYS A 222 0.57 0.81 -19.08
C LYS A 222 1.76 1.60 -19.65
N GLU A 223 1.49 2.50 -20.60
CA GLU A 223 2.57 3.21 -21.32
C GLU A 223 3.47 4.02 -20.38
N SER A 224 2.88 4.76 -19.44
CA SER A 224 3.60 5.61 -18.49
C SER A 224 4.49 4.83 -17.51
N ASP A 225 4.21 3.54 -17.30
CA ASP A 225 4.93 2.69 -16.34
C ASP A 225 6.11 1.93 -16.97
N LYS A 226 6.29 2.00 -18.29
CA LYS A 226 7.29 1.20 -18.99
C LYS A 226 8.72 1.53 -18.58
N ASP A 227 9.03 2.81 -18.43
CA ASP A 227 10.36 3.25 -18.01
C ASP A 227 10.64 2.81 -16.57
N GLU A 228 9.65 2.95 -15.69
CA GLU A 228 9.74 2.53 -14.29
C GLU A 228 9.89 1.00 -14.16
N ALA A 229 9.30 0.22 -15.06
CA ALA A 229 9.39 -1.24 -15.06
C ALA A 229 10.79 -1.78 -15.39
N ILE A 230 11.68 -0.99 -16.01
CA ILE A 230 13.02 -1.43 -16.42
C ILE A 230 13.88 -1.82 -15.21
N ALA A 231 13.88 -0.99 -14.16
CA ALA A 231 14.71 -1.22 -12.97
C ALA A 231 14.37 -2.53 -12.24
N PRO A 232 13.12 -2.80 -11.83
CA PRO A 232 12.77 -4.07 -11.19
C PRO A 232 12.98 -5.27 -12.14
N ALA A 233 12.66 -5.14 -13.44
CA ALA A 233 12.91 -6.20 -14.41
C ALA A 233 14.40 -6.56 -14.52
N ARG A 234 15.29 -5.57 -14.52
CA ARG A 234 16.75 -5.77 -14.53
C ARG A 234 17.23 -6.50 -13.27
N THR A 235 16.74 -6.10 -12.10
CA THR A 235 17.05 -6.77 -10.84
C THR A 235 16.58 -8.22 -10.84
N LEU A 236 15.38 -8.51 -11.35
CA LEU A 236 14.87 -9.88 -11.48
C LEU A 236 15.71 -10.73 -12.43
N VAL A 237 16.11 -10.20 -13.58
CA VAL A 237 17.02 -10.88 -14.52
C VAL A 237 18.37 -11.16 -13.88
N ALA A 238 18.95 -10.19 -13.15
CA ALA A 238 20.21 -10.38 -12.42
C ALA A 238 20.10 -11.48 -11.35
N MET A 239 18.91 -11.70 -10.80
CA MET A 239 18.60 -12.80 -9.89
C MET A 239 18.27 -14.12 -10.60
N GLY A 240 18.34 -14.19 -11.93
CA GLY A 240 18.12 -15.41 -12.71
C GLY A 240 16.67 -15.69 -13.11
N PHE A 241 15.75 -14.73 -12.95
CA PHE A 241 14.40 -14.88 -13.47
C PHE A 241 14.37 -14.74 -14.99
N ARG A 242 13.47 -15.50 -15.62
CA ARG A 242 13.10 -15.28 -17.03
C ARG A 242 11.98 -14.25 -17.11
N LEU A 243 12.01 -13.39 -18.11
CA LEU A 243 10.94 -12.42 -18.35
C LEU A 243 10.07 -12.87 -19.53
N VAL A 244 8.75 -12.78 -19.36
CA VAL A 244 7.79 -12.81 -20.46
C VAL A 244 6.95 -11.53 -20.43
N ALA A 245 6.70 -10.92 -21.58
CA ALA A 245 5.97 -9.64 -21.62
C ALA A 245 5.08 -9.49 -22.85
N THR A 246 4.03 -8.67 -22.71
CA THR A 246 3.18 -8.30 -23.85
C THR A 246 3.95 -7.40 -24.80
N ARG A 247 3.55 -7.36 -26.09
CA ARG A 247 4.31 -6.73 -27.19
C ARG A 247 4.88 -5.34 -26.85
N GLY A 248 4.06 -4.45 -26.30
CA GLY A 248 4.47 -3.08 -25.97
C GLY A 248 5.46 -3.00 -24.80
N THR A 249 5.29 -3.86 -23.80
CA THR A 249 6.20 -3.93 -22.64
C THR A 249 7.51 -4.63 -23.03
N ALA A 250 7.43 -5.73 -23.79
CA ALA A 250 8.59 -6.45 -24.30
C ALA A 250 9.51 -5.54 -25.10
N ARG A 251 8.95 -4.70 -25.99
CA ARG A 251 9.73 -3.73 -26.77
C ARG A 251 10.55 -2.78 -25.88
N ALA A 252 9.93 -2.18 -24.85
CA ALA A 252 10.64 -1.26 -23.95
C ALA A 252 11.76 -1.98 -23.17
N LEU A 253 11.51 -3.21 -22.72
CA LEU A 253 12.52 -4.02 -22.03
C LEU A 253 13.67 -4.44 -22.97
N GLU A 254 13.36 -4.83 -24.21
CA GLU A 254 14.34 -5.15 -25.26
C GLU A 254 15.22 -3.93 -25.60
N GLU A 255 14.61 -2.75 -25.76
CA GLU A 255 15.31 -1.47 -26.00
C GLU A 255 16.23 -1.10 -24.82
N ALA A 256 15.86 -1.48 -23.59
CA ALA A 256 16.70 -1.35 -22.40
C ALA A 256 17.76 -2.46 -22.24
N GLY A 257 17.90 -3.35 -23.23
CA GLY A 257 18.89 -4.43 -23.27
C GLY A 257 18.58 -5.63 -22.40
N LEU A 258 17.31 -5.84 -22.01
CA LEU A 258 16.90 -6.95 -21.16
C LEU A 258 16.42 -8.16 -21.97
N PRO A 259 16.80 -9.39 -21.60
CA PRO A 259 16.29 -10.60 -22.23
C PRO A 259 14.82 -10.81 -21.82
N VAL A 260 13.92 -10.80 -22.79
CA VAL A 260 12.48 -11.00 -22.57
C VAL A 260 11.89 -11.78 -23.74
N ALA A 261 11.02 -12.74 -23.42
CA ALA A 261 10.22 -13.44 -24.41
C ALA A 261 8.85 -12.77 -24.56
N ARG A 262 8.38 -12.65 -25.80
CA ARG A 262 7.06 -12.08 -26.07
C ARG A 262 5.97 -13.11 -25.78
N ILE A 263 4.87 -12.68 -25.17
CA ILE A 263 3.68 -13.52 -24.95
C ILE A 263 2.40 -12.75 -25.30
N ASN A 264 1.44 -13.44 -25.88
CA ASN A 264 0.17 -12.85 -26.29
C ASN A 264 -0.74 -12.56 -25.09
N LYS A 265 -1.53 -11.49 -25.20
CA LYS A 265 -2.78 -11.36 -24.42
C LYS A 265 -3.81 -12.36 -24.93
N VAL A 266 -4.86 -12.61 -24.13
CA VAL A 266 -5.93 -13.57 -24.49
C VAL A 266 -6.54 -13.27 -25.87
N LEU A 267 -6.76 -11.99 -26.18
CA LEU A 267 -7.34 -11.54 -27.45
C LEU A 267 -6.37 -11.61 -28.65
N GLU A 268 -5.08 -11.85 -28.41
CA GLU A 268 -4.03 -11.80 -29.44
C GLU A 268 -3.66 -13.19 -30.01
N GLY A 269 -4.29 -14.27 -29.51
CA GLY A 269 -4.09 -15.64 -29.98
C GLY A 269 -3.25 -16.52 -29.04
N ARG A 270 -3.00 -17.78 -29.43
CA ARG A 270 -2.35 -18.79 -28.59
C ARG A 270 -0.89 -19.09 -28.99
N PRO A 271 -0.01 -19.48 -28.04
CA PRO A 271 -0.23 -19.51 -26.59
C PRO A 271 -0.28 -18.08 -25.99
N HIS A 272 -1.10 -17.88 -24.95
CA HIS A 272 -1.25 -16.58 -24.27
C HIS A 272 -0.96 -16.70 -22.76
N VAL A 273 -0.79 -15.57 -22.08
CA VAL A 273 -0.44 -15.50 -20.64
C VAL A 273 -1.33 -16.33 -19.72
N VAL A 274 -2.64 -16.43 -19.99
CA VAL A 274 -3.55 -17.26 -19.17
C VAL A 274 -3.25 -18.75 -19.31
N ASP A 275 -2.76 -19.21 -20.48
CA ASP A 275 -2.35 -20.60 -20.66
C ASP A 275 -1.05 -20.84 -19.87
N ALA A 276 -0.09 -19.91 -19.96
CA ALA A 276 1.17 -19.99 -19.21
C ALA A 276 0.96 -20.01 -17.68
N LEU A 277 0.03 -19.19 -17.16
CA LEU A 277 -0.34 -19.22 -15.74
C LEU A 277 -0.94 -20.58 -15.33
N LYS A 278 -1.87 -21.12 -16.13
CA LYS A 278 -2.50 -22.41 -15.87
C LYS A 278 -1.51 -23.58 -15.94
N ASN A 279 -0.51 -23.49 -16.82
CA ASN A 279 0.54 -24.47 -16.96
C ASN A 279 1.65 -24.36 -15.89
N GLY A 280 1.59 -23.35 -15.02
CA GLY A 280 2.64 -23.11 -14.02
C GLY A 280 3.94 -22.59 -14.63
N GLU A 281 3.89 -21.96 -15.80
CA GLU A 281 5.07 -21.41 -16.49
C GLU A 281 5.44 -20.00 -15.98
N VAL A 282 4.53 -19.33 -15.26
CA VAL A 282 4.68 -17.99 -14.67
C VAL A 282 4.49 -18.05 -13.16
N GLN A 283 5.44 -17.46 -12.42
CA GLN A 283 5.51 -17.47 -10.96
C GLN A 283 5.25 -16.10 -10.33
N LEU A 284 5.31 -15.02 -11.11
CA LEU A 284 5.08 -13.65 -10.65
C LEU A 284 4.45 -12.82 -11.78
N VAL A 285 3.48 -11.97 -11.44
CA VAL A 285 2.77 -11.12 -12.40
C VAL A 285 2.89 -9.66 -12.00
N PHE A 286 3.38 -8.83 -12.90
CA PHE A 286 3.28 -7.37 -12.84
C PHE A 286 2.34 -6.91 -13.95
N ASN A 287 1.16 -6.40 -13.56
CA ASN A 287 0.14 -5.98 -14.51
C ASN A 287 -0.53 -4.68 -14.11
N THR A 288 -0.03 -3.55 -14.63
CA THR A 288 -0.69 -2.25 -14.51
C THR A 288 -1.56 -1.99 -15.74
N THR A 289 -2.67 -1.29 -15.55
CA THR A 289 -3.65 -1.00 -16.63
C THR A 289 -4.18 0.40 -16.51
N GLU A 290 -4.46 1.05 -17.64
CA GLU A 290 -5.09 2.36 -17.70
C GLU A 290 -6.34 2.33 -18.59
N GLY A 291 -7.43 2.92 -18.10
CA GLY A 291 -8.70 2.98 -18.80
C GLY A 291 -9.55 1.70 -18.70
N ALA A 292 -10.87 1.88 -18.79
CA ALA A 292 -11.86 0.83 -18.54
C ALA A 292 -11.72 -0.38 -19.48
N ARG A 293 -11.36 -0.14 -20.75
CA ARG A 293 -11.19 -1.22 -21.74
C ARG A 293 -9.98 -2.10 -21.44
N ALA A 294 -8.82 -1.50 -21.18
CA ALA A 294 -7.61 -2.27 -20.86
C ALA A 294 -7.76 -3.03 -19.54
N LEU A 295 -8.50 -2.45 -18.58
CA LEU A 295 -8.86 -3.10 -17.34
C LEU A 295 -9.69 -4.36 -17.60
N ALA A 296 -10.77 -4.25 -18.38
CA ALA A 296 -11.63 -5.38 -18.73
C ALA A 296 -10.88 -6.48 -19.50
N ASP A 297 -10.05 -6.11 -20.49
CA ASP A 297 -9.27 -7.05 -21.30
C ASP A 297 -8.26 -7.84 -20.45
N SER A 298 -7.79 -7.25 -19.34
CA SER A 298 -6.80 -7.86 -18.44
C SER A 298 -7.42 -8.62 -17.25
N ALA A 299 -8.74 -8.57 -17.07
CA ALA A 299 -9.43 -9.21 -15.95
C ALA A 299 -9.19 -10.73 -15.88
N SER A 300 -9.09 -11.38 -17.03
CA SER A 300 -8.79 -12.81 -17.13
C SER A 300 -7.42 -13.18 -16.54
N ILE A 301 -6.42 -12.29 -16.69
CA ILE A 301 -5.06 -12.48 -16.16
C ILE A 301 -5.11 -12.42 -14.64
N ARG A 302 -5.71 -11.37 -14.07
CA ARG A 302 -5.81 -11.17 -12.61
C ARG A 302 -6.57 -12.31 -11.93
N ARG A 303 -7.74 -12.68 -12.46
CA ARG A 303 -8.53 -13.81 -11.94
C ARG A 303 -7.77 -15.13 -11.97
N THR A 304 -7.05 -15.39 -13.06
CA THR A 304 -6.25 -16.61 -13.19
C THR A 304 -5.09 -16.58 -12.19
N ALA A 305 -4.39 -15.47 -12.03
CA ALA A 305 -3.30 -15.35 -11.07
C ALA A 305 -3.77 -15.62 -9.62
N VAL A 306 -4.89 -15.04 -9.20
CA VAL A 306 -5.50 -15.31 -7.89
C VAL A 306 -5.87 -16.79 -7.73
N THR A 307 -6.50 -17.38 -8.75
CA THR A 307 -6.93 -18.79 -8.72
C THR A 307 -5.74 -19.74 -8.62
N MET A 308 -4.66 -19.44 -9.36
CA MET A 308 -3.42 -20.22 -9.37
C MET A 308 -2.49 -19.88 -8.21
N LYS A 309 -2.88 -18.95 -7.32
CA LYS A 309 -2.08 -18.44 -6.19
C LYS A 309 -0.71 -17.90 -6.62
N VAL A 310 -0.67 -17.28 -7.80
CA VAL A 310 0.51 -16.58 -8.32
C VAL A 310 0.48 -15.15 -7.77
N PRO A 311 1.51 -14.69 -7.05
CA PRO A 311 1.60 -13.29 -6.62
C PRO A 311 1.46 -12.36 -7.82
N TYR A 312 0.56 -11.39 -7.69
CA TYR A 312 0.26 -10.44 -8.75
C TYR A 312 0.20 -9.03 -8.18
N TYR A 313 0.84 -8.09 -8.86
CA TYR A 313 0.91 -6.69 -8.47
C TYR A 313 0.32 -5.83 -9.58
N THR A 314 -0.60 -4.94 -9.19
CA THR A 314 -1.36 -4.09 -10.13
C THR A 314 -0.88 -2.65 -10.18
N THR A 315 0.14 -2.32 -9.39
CA THR A 315 0.82 -1.02 -9.32
C THR A 315 2.33 -1.22 -9.50
N MET A 316 3.03 -0.20 -10.01
CA MET A 316 4.49 -0.25 -10.14
C MET A 316 5.20 -0.25 -8.80
N ALA A 317 4.73 0.56 -7.85
CA ALA A 317 5.29 0.59 -6.51
C ALA A 317 5.18 -0.76 -5.79
N GLY A 318 4.06 -1.48 -5.94
CA GLY A 318 3.92 -2.86 -5.46
C GLY A 318 4.88 -3.84 -6.14
N ALA A 319 5.08 -3.71 -7.46
CA ALA A 319 6.05 -4.52 -8.20
C ALA A 319 7.50 -4.26 -7.76
N ILE A 320 7.85 -3.01 -7.45
CA ILE A 320 9.15 -2.61 -6.91
C ILE A 320 9.35 -3.19 -5.52
N ALA A 321 8.37 -3.04 -4.62
CA ALA A 321 8.42 -3.59 -3.26
C ALA A 321 8.57 -5.12 -3.27
N ALA A 322 7.82 -5.81 -4.15
CA ALA A 322 7.93 -7.25 -4.36
C ALA A 322 9.33 -7.66 -4.86
N THR A 323 9.91 -6.89 -5.78
CA THR A 323 11.27 -7.15 -6.29
C THR A 323 12.31 -6.97 -5.19
N GLN A 324 12.21 -5.93 -4.37
CA GLN A 324 13.09 -5.71 -3.21
C GLN A 324 12.96 -6.84 -2.19
N ALA A 325 11.74 -7.32 -1.95
CA ALA A 325 11.47 -8.44 -1.06
C ALA A 325 12.10 -9.75 -1.57
N ILE A 326 11.97 -10.05 -2.87
CA ILE A 326 12.64 -11.21 -3.50
C ILE A 326 14.15 -11.10 -3.36
N ALA A 327 14.73 -9.93 -3.63
CA ALA A 327 16.17 -9.70 -3.46
C ALA A 327 16.62 -9.92 -2.02
N ALA A 328 15.85 -9.42 -1.04
CA ALA A 328 16.13 -9.61 0.38
C ALA A 328 16.04 -11.08 0.81
N LEU A 329 15.06 -11.83 0.31
CA LEU A 329 14.91 -13.26 0.55
C LEU A 329 16.04 -14.10 -0.07
N LYS A 330 16.60 -13.68 -1.21
CA LYS A 330 17.78 -14.33 -1.80
C LYS A 330 19.07 -14.04 -1.04
N ALA A 331 19.18 -12.85 -0.46
CA ALA A 331 20.38 -12.41 0.24
C ALA A 331 20.53 -13.03 1.65
N GLY A 332 19.46 -13.55 2.25
CA GLY A 332 19.53 -14.16 3.57
C GLY A 332 18.21 -14.79 4.02
N SER A 333 18.23 -15.40 5.21
CA SER A 333 17.05 -16.04 5.81
C SER A 333 16.14 -15.02 6.49
N LEU A 334 14.86 -15.37 6.59
CA LEU A 334 13.93 -14.68 7.46
C LEU A 334 14.17 -15.08 8.92
N GLU A 335 14.28 -14.07 9.78
CA GLU A 335 14.34 -14.25 11.23
C GLU A 335 13.01 -13.88 11.89
N VAL A 336 12.73 -14.52 13.02
CA VAL A 336 11.55 -14.25 13.85
C VAL A 336 12.00 -13.58 15.14
N ALA A 337 11.20 -12.63 15.62
CA ALA A 337 11.42 -12.01 16.91
C ALA A 337 10.08 -11.68 17.56
N ALA A 338 10.04 -11.75 18.89
CA ALA A 338 8.85 -11.40 19.66
C ALA A 338 8.62 -9.88 19.59
N LEU A 339 7.37 -9.43 19.63
CA LEU A 339 7.06 -7.99 19.57
C LEU A 339 7.80 -7.18 20.66
N GLN A 340 7.96 -7.77 21.84
CA GLN A 340 8.66 -7.17 22.98
C GLN A 340 10.13 -6.86 22.69
N SER A 341 10.75 -7.55 21.72
CA SER A 341 12.14 -7.27 21.31
C SER A 341 12.28 -5.99 20.48
N TYR A 342 11.19 -5.51 19.88
CA TYR A 342 11.16 -4.30 19.07
C TYR A 342 10.82 -3.05 19.88
N SER A 343 10.21 -3.21 21.06
CA SER A 343 9.88 -2.12 21.96
C SER A 343 11.11 -1.74 22.81
N SER A 344 11.73 -0.60 22.52
CA SER A 344 12.86 -0.08 23.30
C SER A 344 12.47 0.62 24.62
N GLY A 345 11.32 0.28 25.23
CA GLY A 345 10.81 0.94 26.42
C GLY A 345 10.00 0.00 27.32
N ALA A 346 10.28 0.07 28.63
CA ALA A 346 9.62 -0.72 29.66
C ALA A 346 8.08 -0.69 29.54
N PRO A 347 7.37 -1.78 29.89
CA PRO A 347 5.92 -1.76 29.94
C PRO A 347 5.47 -0.58 30.80
N LEU A 348 4.68 0.33 30.23
CA LEU A 348 3.97 1.33 31.03
C LEU A 348 3.19 0.54 32.09
N PRO A 349 3.34 0.84 33.39
CA PRO A 349 2.51 0.23 34.40
C PRO A 349 1.07 0.57 34.06
N LEU A 350 0.33 -0.40 33.54
CA LEU A 350 -1.11 -0.40 33.61
C LEU A 350 -1.39 -0.39 35.12
N GLY A 351 -1.73 0.79 35.63
CA GLY A 351 -1.97 0.99 37.06
C GLY A 351 -2.92 -0.07 37.60
N LYS A 352 -2.68 -0.47 38.85
CA LYS A 352 -3.66 -1.21 39.66
C LYS A 352 -4.98 -0.45 39.74
#